data_AF-Q0UV96-F1
#
_entry.id   AF-Q0UV96-F1
#
_cell.length_a   1.000
_cell.length_b   1.000
_cell.length_c   1.000
_cell.angle_alpha   90.00
_cell.angle_beta   90.00
_cell.angle_gamma   90.00
#
_symmetry.space_group_name_H-M   'P 1'
#
loop_
_entity.id
_entity.type
_entity.pdbx_description
1 polymer ?
#
loop_
_entity_poly.entity_id
_entity_poly.type
_entity_poly.pdbx_seq_one_letter_code
_entity_poly.pdbx_strand_id
1 'polypeptide(L)'
;MPNVQPGDVLRLNRATHIGSRDYTLKAAEPVKGNADHVKKVFYLDERMYTCRATVLGVESEPLRVEEKTKRRQRHTKHVKSKMRFTVLRVNITGMVAGIEWNGENCTSLFEWLCICRRL
;
A
#
# COMPACT_ATOMS: atom_id res chain seq x y z
N MET A 1 4.91 -8.03 12.95
CA MET A 1 5.08 -6.74 13.67
C MET A 1 5.69 -7.01 15.02
N PRO A 2 6.80 -6.36 15.40
CA PRO A 2 7.31 -6.45 16.77
C PRO A 2 6.35 -5.73 17.73
N ASN A 3 6.25 -6.22 18.97
CA ASN A 3 5.57 -5.55 20.10
C ASN A 3 4.06 -5.31 19.94
N VAL A 4 3.34 -6.27 19.36
CA VAL A 4 1.87 -6.23 19.29
C VAL A 4 1.31 -7.51 19.91
N GLN A 5 0.33 -7.36 20.78
CA GLN A 5 -0.36 -8.46 21.46
C GLN A 5 -1.68 -8.80 20.76
N PRO A 6 -2.13 -10.07 20.82
CA PRO A 6 -3.46 -10.41 20.35
C PRO A 6 -4.51 -9.64 21.16
N GLY A 7 -5.44 -8.99 20.47
CA GLY A 7 -6.45 -8.11 21.04
C GLY A 7 -6.19 -6.61 20.84
N ASP A 8 -4.96 -6.21 20.50
CA ASP A 8 -4.64 -4.80 20.29
C ASP A 8 -5.41 -4.20 19.10
N VAL A 9 -5.87 -2.96 19.27
CA VAL A 9 -6.56 -2.18 18.24
C VAL A 9 -5.60 -1.14 17.67
N LEU A 10 -5.27 -1.29 16.39
CA LEU A 10 -4.39 -0.41 15.64
C LEU A 10 -5.19 0.58 14.79
N ARG A 11 -4.78 1.86 14.77
CA ARG A 11 -5.29 2.86 13.82
C ARG A 11 -4.39 2.90 12.59
N LEU A 12 -4.96 2.64 11.42
CA LEU A 12 -4.25 2.68 10.15
C LEU A 12 -4.41 4.08 9.53
N ASN A 13 -3.29 4.81 9.44
CA ASN A 13 -3.26 6.21 9.00
C ASN A 13 -2.89 6.39 7.52
N ARG A 14 -2.54 5.31 6.82
CA ARG A 14 -2.07 5.38 5.43
C ARG A 14 -3.00 4.59 4.52
N ALA A 15 -3.79 5.31 3.74
CA ALA A 15 -4.66 4.78 2.70
C ALA A 15 -4.43 5.54 1.40
N THR A 16 -4.46 4.81 0.28
CA THR A 16 -4.29 5.39 -1.06
C THR A 16 -5.62 5.50 -1.80
N HIS A 17 -6.53 4.55 -1.57
CA HIS A 17 -7.82 4.46 -2.23
C HIS A 17 -8.86 3.99 -1.22
N ILE A 18 -9.99 4.69 -1.15
CA ILE A 18 -11.15 4.29 -0.35
C ILE A 18 -12.35 4.29 -1.27
N GLY A 19 -12.94 3.13 -1.48
CA GLY A 19 -14.08 2.93 -2.37
C GLY A 19 -15.33 2.54 -1.61
N SER A 20 -16.45 3.13 -2.01
CA SER A 20 -17.79 2.59 -1.80
C SER A 20 -18.30 2.00 -3.12
N ARG A 21 -19.55 1.55 -3.15
CA ARG A 21 -20.21 1.06 -4.37
C ARG A 21 -20.25 2.12 -5.48
N ASP A 22 -20.59 3.36 -5.12
CA ASP A 22 -20.92 4.40 -6.09
C ASP A 22 -19.83 5.49 -6.24
N TYR A 23 -18.94 5.62 -5.25
CA TYR A 23 -17.89 6.64 -5.25
C TYR A 23 -16.56 6.08 -4.75
N THR A 24 -15.46 6.55 -5.34
CA THR A 24 -14.10 6.22 -4.91
C THR A 24 -13.32 7.49 -4.65
N LEU A 25 -12.83 7.64 -3.42
CA LEU A 25 -11.81 8.63 -3.08
C LEU A 25 -10.43 8.08 -3.41
N LYS A 26 -9.69 8.82 -4.23
CA LYS A 26 -8.31 8.49 -4.60
C LYS A 26 -7.39 9.58 -4.08
N ALA A 27 -6.25 9.17 -3.52
CA ALA A 27 -5.14 10.08 -3.30
C ALA A 27 -4.59 10.57 -4.67
N ALA A 28 -3.88 11.71 -4.64
CA ALA A 28 -3.22 12.24 -5.83
C ALA A 28 -2.32 11.18 -6.49
N GLU A 29 -2.20 11.25 -7.82
CA GLU A 29 -1.46 10.25 -8.58
C GLU A 29 -0.01 10.12 -8.09
N PRO A 30 0.50 8.90 -7.89
CA PRO A 30 1.86 8.69 -7.45
C PRO A 30 2.83 9.13 -8.55
N VAL A 31 3.71 10.07 -8.24
CA VAL A 31 4.75 10.51 -9.17
C VAL A 31 5.81 9.41 -9.23
N LYS A 32 5.94 8.78 -10.41
CA LYS A 32 6.99 7.80 -10.69
C LYS A 32 8.33 8.53 -10.64
N GLY A 33 9.24 8.04 -9.81
CA GLY A 33 10.59 8.61 -9.74
C GLY A 33 11.37 8.31 -11.01
N ASN A 34 12.00 9.33 -11.59
CA ASN A 34 13.06 9.18 -12.58
C ASN A 34 14.42 9.12 -11.87
N ALA A 35 15.53 8.96 -12.62
CA ALA A 35 16.89 8.96 -12.06
C ALA A 35 17.18 10.16 -11.13
N ASP A 36 16.51 11.31 -11.36
CA ASP A 36 16.72 12.56 -10.61
C ASP A 36 15.72 12.82 -9.47
N HIS A 37 14.61 12.07 -9.40
CA HIS A 37 13.54 12.34 -8.42
C HIS A 37 13.05 11.06 -7.71
N VAL A 38 12.97 11.11 -6.38
CA VAL A 38 12.48 10.01 -5.55
C VAL A 38 10.97 9.81 -5.75
N LYS A 39 10.53 8.55 -5.85
CA LYS A 39 9.11 8.17 -5.94
C LYS A 39 8.32 8.77 -4.78
N LYS A 40 7.36 9.66 -5.08
CA LYS A 40 6.48 10.27 -4.09
C LYS A 40 5.13 9.56 -4.08
N VAL A 41 4.79 8.96 -2.94
CA VAL A 41 3.48 8.34 -2.71
C VAL A 41 2.65 9.31 -1.91
N PHE A 42 1.49 9.68 -2.45
CA PHE A 42 0.50 10.49 -1.75
C PHE A 42 -0.48 9.60 -1.01
N TYR A 43 -0.86 10.02 0.18
CA TYR A 43 -1.85 9.36 1.02
C TYR A 43 -3.05 10.28 1.19
N LEU A 44 -4.21 9.68 1.44
CA LEU A 44 -5.40 10.41 1.84
C LEU A 44 -5.21 11.00 3.24
N ASP A 45 -5.80 12.17 3.49
CA ASP A 45 -5.68 12.83 4.80
C ASP A 45 -6.30 11.97 5.91
N GLU A 46 -5.66 11.92 7.07
CA GLU A 46 -6.03 11.06 8.20
C GLU A 46 -7.41 11.39 8.79
N ARG A 47 -7.90 12.60 8.54
CA ARG A 47 -9.19 13.09 9.05
C ARG A 47 -10.37 12.61 8.21
N MET A 48 -10.13 12.21 6.96
CA MET A 48 -11.17 11.79 6.03
C MET A 48 -11.72 10.39 6.35
N TYR A 49 -10.94 9.55 7.05
CA TYR A 49 -11.32 8.16 7.33
C TYR A 49 -10.74 7.65 8.65
N THR A 50 -11.44 6.70 9.28
CA THR A 50 -10.92 5.96 10.43
C THR A 50 -10.90 4.46 10.16
N CYS A 51 -9.71 3.92 9.89
CA CYS A 51 -9.51 2.48 9.75
C CYS A 51 -8.94 1.90 11.03
N ARG A 52 -9.70 1.03 11.70
CA ARG A 52 -9.23 0.28 12.88
C ARG A 52 -8.96 -1.16 12.47
N ALA A 53 -7.95 -1.79 13.06
CA ALA A 53 -7.67 -3.20 12.87
C ALA A 53 -7.41 -3.86 14.22
N THR A 54 -8.04 -4.99 14.47
CA THR A 54 -7.79 -5.81 15.65
C THR A 54 -6.79 -6.91 15.33
N VAL A 55 -5.80 -7.09 16.18
CA VAL A 55 -4.81 -8.15 16.05
C VAL A 55 -5.40 -9.44 16.57
N LEU A 56 -5.47 -10.48 15.74
CA LEU A 56 -5.97 -11.78 16.16
C LEU A 56 -4.86 -12.62 16.81
N GLY A 57 -3.67 -12.61 16.22
CA GLY A 57 -2.56 -13.41 16.71
C GLY A 57 -1.40 -13.49 15.74
N VAL A 58 -0.41 -14.30 16.11
CA VAL A 58 0.77 -14.60 15.29
C VAL A 58 0.72 -16.06 14.89
N GLU A 59 0.44 -16.31 13.62
CA GLU A 59 0.45 -17.65 13.03
C GLU A 59 1.82 -17.98 12.45
N SER A 60 2.13 -19.27 12.39
CA SER A 60 3.38 -19.77 11.78
C SER A 60 3.07 -20.63 10.58
N GLU A 61 3.78 -20.36 9.48
CA GLU A 61 3.72 -21.24 8.32
C GLU A 61 4.37 -22.60 8.60
N PRO A 62 4.02 -23.64 7.81
CA PRO A 62 4.75 -24.90 7.82
C PRO A 62 6.23 -24.67 7.44
N LEU A 63 7.10 -25.50 7.99
CA LEU A 63 8.55 -25.40 7.76
C LEU A 63 8.87 -25.67 6.28
N ARG A 64 9.39 -24.66 5.60
CA ARG A 64 9.95 -24.81 4.25
C ARG A 64 11.44 -25.15 4.35
N VAL A 65 11.89 -26.15 3.61
CA VAL A 65 13.32 -26.53 3.53
C VAL A 65 13.78 -26.33 2.10
N GLU A 66 14.65 -25.35 1.89
CA GLU A 66 15.30 -25.11 0.60
C GLU A 66 16.65 -25.82 0.57
N GLU A 67 16.80 -26.75 -0.36
CA GLU A 67 18.05 -27.46 -0.58
C GLU A 67 18.86 -26.80 -1.69
N LYS A 68 19.99 -26.19 -1.31
CA LYS A 68 20.96 -25.63 -2.26
C LYS A 68 22.01 -26.69 -2.55
N THR A 69 21.94 -27.26 -3.75
CA THR A 69 22.90 -28.24 -4.28
C THR A 69 23.62 -27.69 -5.52
N LYS A 70 24.79 -28.25 -5.81
CA LYS A 70 25.52 -28.01 -7.06
C LYS A 70 25.81 -29.36 -7.72
N ARG A 71 25.77 -29.40 -9.05
CA ARG A 71 26.06 -30.63 -9.81
C ARG A 71 27.52 -31.07 -9.56
N ARG A 72 27.74 -32.39 -9.44
CA ARG A 72 29.02 -33.05 -9.11
C ARG A 72 29.59 -32.76 -7.71
N GLN A 73 28.88 -32.02 -6.87
CA GLN A 73 29.26 -31.79 -5.48
C GLN A 73 28.36 -32.59 -4.55
N ARG A 74 28.94 -33.38 -3.63
CA ARG A 74 28.18 -34.23 -2.69
C ARG A 74 27.59 -33.45 -1.51
N HIS A 75 27.93 -32.17 -1.39
CA HIS A 75 27.47 -31.31 -0.31
C HIS A 75 26.13 -30.65 -0.64
N THR A 76 25.11 -30.90 0.19
CA THR A 76 23.80 -30.24 0.15
C THR A 76 23.65 -29.28 1.33
N LYS A 77 23.36 -28.01 1.05
CA LYS A 77 23.01 -27.03 2.10
C LYS A 77 21.50 -27.00 2.28
N HIS A 78 21.02 -27.30 3.47
CA HIS A 78 19.61 -27.19 3.82
C HIS A 78 19.38 -25.86 4.53
N VAL A 79 18.57 -24.99 3.93
CA VAL A 79 18.11 -23.74 4.54
C VAL A 79 16.67 -23.95 5.00
N LYS A 80 16.46 -23.88 6.31
CA LYS A 80 15.14 -24.06 6.91
C LYS A 80 14.53 -22.69 7.18
N SER A 81 13.32 -22.46 6.68
CA SER A 81 12.59 -21.20 6.82
C SER A 81 11.23 -21.45 7.45
N LYS A 82 10.99 -20.85 8.62
CA LYS A 82 9.69 -20.84 9.31
C LYS A 82 9.29 -19.39 9.57
N MET A 83 8.46 -18.85 8.68
CA MET A 83 8.00 -17.47 8.78
C MET A 83 6.81 -17.36 9.74
N ARG A 84 6.71 -16.21 10.40
CA ARG A 84 5.62 -15.86 11.33
C ARG A 84 4.84 -14.69 10.76
N PHE A 85 3.52 -14.82 10.69
CA PHE A 85 2.63 -13.79 10.16
C PHE A 85 1.68 -13.31 11.26
N THR A 86 1.54 -11.99 11.39
CA THR A 86 0.51 -11.39 12.25
C THR A 86 -0.80 -11.32 11.47
N VAL A 87 -1.83 -11.99 11.97
CA VAL A 87 -3.17 -11.94 11.38
C VAL A 87 -3.91 -10.74 11.97
N LEU A 88 -4.40 -9.87 11.08
CA LEU A 88 -5.20 -8.71 11.44
C LEU A 88 -6.60 -8.86 10.89
N ARG A 89 -7.60 -8.51 11.70
CA ARG A 89 -8.96 -8.29 11.25
C ARG A 89 -9.19 -6.80 11.08
N VAL A 90 -9.58 -6.38 9.87
CA VAL A 90 -9.86 -4.97 9.57
C VAL A 90 -11.30 -4.64 9.98
N ASN A 91 -11.45 -3.67 10.86
CA ASN A 91 -12.72 -3.12 11.31
C ASN A 91 -12.82 -1.67 10.79
N ILE A 92 -13.33 -1.52 9.57
CA ILE A 92 -13.48 -0.19 8.97
C ILE A 92 -14.50 0.63 9.76
N THR A 93 -14.11 1.81 10.24
CA THR A 93 -14.95 2.67 11.06
C THR A 93 -15.22 3.98 10.32
N GLY A 94 -16.16 3.94 9.36
CA GLY A 94 -16.79 5.13 8.78
C GLY A 94 -15.90 6.08 7.96
N MET A 95 -16.49 6.65 6.93
CA MET A 95 -15.98 7.84 6.26
C MET A 95 -16.67 9.05 6.88
N VAL A 96 -15.91 10.08 7.25
CA VAL A 96 -16.51 11.33 7.72
C VAL A 96 -16.90 12.11 6.47
N ALA A 97 -18.17 12.00 6.07
CA ALA A 97 -18.73 12.82 4.99
C ALA A 97 -18.87 14.26 5.48
N GLY A 98 -17.89 15.10 5.15
CA GLY A 98 -17.87 16.50 5.59
C GLY A 98 -17.02 17.40 4.70
N ILE A 99 -17.00 17.15 3.38
CA ILE A 99 -16.29 18.02 2.44
C ILE A 99 -17.18 18.25 1.21
N GLU A 100 -17.62 19.49 1.04
CA GLU A 100 -18.16 20.01 -0.21
C GLU A 100 -17.11 19.83 -1.32
N TRP A 101 -17.53 19.19 -2.41
CA TRP A 101 -16.76 19.12 -3.64
C TRP A 101 -16.67 20.52 -4.27
N ASN A 102 -15.69 21.33 -3.89
CA ASN A 102 -15.22 22.40 -4.76
C ASN A 102 -14.31 21.77 -5.81
N GLY A 103 -14.95 21.26 -6.85
CA GLY A 103 -14.27 20.80 -8.04
C GLY A 103 -13.66 22.01 -8.73
N GLU A 104 -12.35 22.19 -8.60
CA GLU A 104 -11.56 23.00 -9.50
C GLU A 104 -10.08 22.62 -9.37
N ASN A 105 -9.43 22.50 -10.54
CA ASN A 105 -8.00 22.34 -10.78
C ASN A 105 -7.45 20.91 -10.92
N CYS A 106 -7.78 20.30 -12.06
CA CYS A 106 -6.86 19.43 -12.78
C CYS A 106 -6.69 19.94 -14.23
N THR A 107 -6.12 21.13 -14.39
CA THR A 107 -5.59 21.61 -15.68
C THR A 107 -4.11 21.27 -15.75
N SER A 108 -3.81 20.01 -16.08
CA SER A 108 -2.62 19.71 -16.87
C SER A 108 -3.11 19.43 -18.29
N LEU A 109 -3.51 20.51 -18.97
CA LEU A 109 -3.72 20.50 -20.41
C LEU A 109 -2.35 20.24 -21.04
N PHE A 110 -2.24 19.05 -21.62
CA PHE A 110 -1.34 18.75 -22.71
C PHE A 110 -1.23 19.96 -23.64
N GLU A 111 -0.08 20.63 -23.63
CA GLU A 111 0.35 21.49 -24.74
C GLU A 111 0.62 20.58 -25.95
N TRP A 112 -0.45 20.27 -26.68
CA TRP A 112 -0.44 19.88 -28.07
C TRP A 112 -0.90 21.07 -28.91
N LEU A 113 0.02 21.99 -29.20
CA LEU A 113 -0.01 22.98 -30.29
C LEU A 113 1.44 23.52 -30.33
N CYS A 114 2.22 23.48 -31.40
CA CYS A 114 1.91 23.94 -32.75
C CYS A 114 3.09 23.57 -33.69
N ILE A 115 2.96 22.54 -34.55
CA ILE A 115 3.85 22.33 -35.74
C ILE A 115 3.03 22.53 -37.02
N CYS A 116 2.28 23.63 -37.09
CA CYS A 116 1.63 24.07 -38.34
C CYS A 116 1.65 25.59 -38.44
N ARG A 117 2.79 26.14 -38.88
CA ARG A 117 2.98 27.37 -39.69
C ARG A 117 4.36 27.97 -39.37
N ARG A 118 5.31 27.82 -40.31
CA ARG A 118 6.14 28.89 -40.91
C ARG A 118 7.42 28.33 -41.54
N LEU A 119 7.32 27.92 -42.82
CA LEU A 119 8.25 28.18 -43.93
C LEU A 119 7.76 27.43 -45.17
#